data_AF-A0A077ZB77-F1
#
_entry.id   AF-A0A077ZB77-F1
#
_cell.length_a   1.000
_cell.length_b   1.000
_cell.length_c   1.000
_cell.angle_alpha   90.00
_cell.angle_beta   90.00
_cell.angle_gamma   90.00
#
_symmetry.space_group_name_H-M   'P 1'
#
loop_
_entity.id
_entity.type
_entity.pdbx_description
1 polymer ?
#
loop_
_entity_poly.entity_id
_entity_poly.type
_entity_poly.pdbx_seq_one_letter_code
_entity_poly.pdbx_strand_id
1 'polypeptide(L)'
;MRFFLLFNPVVALLVRVSAFQVELPVADQGITGWIQVKPSSSGLAVVTVSLTGVPAKATIANVTFHSIPFAYGGHDCSALAETPYLSSNSSFQLPVVGDQVSGEIEIDDSILNKIFSVLITFEHSELSVCATSTAQSRIYISRFYGSQVAGSVFFFVSNGMVTILSQLFNGENTDSLISWSIRKKWWQQERNAHEPTMHSCRNSAEKAPVWYSSHKANDYLQPDMTTQVISVESMSEKHLSNFDMGVLVLQRVEGDVWQSSTLLGCARITRLPSYDFGNVAATFLNSSAIFFEQASPFHPLVISSGEPALTDLAVIVPNQRNQSQCEEFDPSANLNVLKSTNLLPSKHKSSGPFSVVATDATLYGENSILKHLLIVGKSSVNSQCASIESGNLITAMAKFFYPAVGEVFFYQDHRSWESVTFIIPKIRHLFDLTVPEKAEWMITERRVGWSQEEMACSSDTDVFDPFRTPIQYCRRSAETCPIGSFTEKFGHLFIGSHNELTVS
;
A
#
# COMPACT_ATOMS: atom_id res chain seq x y z
N MET A 1 -38.44 -26.16 -38.82
CA MET A 1 -37.12 -25.79 -38.25
C MET A 1 -37.23 -24.40 -37.64
N ARG A 2 -37.48 -24.32 -36.34
CA ARG A 2 -37.59 -23.05 -35.60
C ARG A 2 -36.39 -22.95 -34.67
N PHE A 3 -35.46 -22.06 -35.00
CA PHE A 3 -34.41 -21.61 -34.09
C PHE A 3 -35.04 -20.58 -33.13
N PHE A 4 -35.15 -20.95 -31.86
CA PHE A 4 -35.35 -20.00 -30.77
C PHE A 4 -33.96 -19.56 -30.28
N LEU A 5 -33.54 -18.37 -30.69
CA LEU A 5 -32.49 -17.61 -30.03
C LEU A 5 -33.18 -16.46 -29.29
N LEU A 6 -33.39 -16.66 -27.99
CA LEU A 6 -33.72 -15.60 -27.03
C LEU A 6 -32.46 -15.33 -26.23
N PHE A 7 -31.66 -14.37 -26.68
CA PHE A 7 -30.56 -13.77 -25.92
C PHE A 7 -30.62 -12.26 -26.04
N ASN A 8 -31.31 -11.63 -25.10
CA ASN A 8 -30.96 -10.41 -24.37
C ASN A 8 -32.22 -9.85 -23.69
N PRO A 9 -32.14 -9.30 -22.46
CA PRO A 9 -31.21 -8.20 -22.20
C PRO A 9 -30.39 -8.35 -20.91
N VAL A 10 -29.14 -7.89 -21.00
CA VAL A 10 -28.50 -6.96 -20.06
C VAL A 10 -29.46 -6.55 -18.94
N VAL A 11 -29.44 -7.29 -17.84
CA VAL A 11 -29.93 -6.82 -16.55
C VAL A 11 -28.84 -5.88 -16.03
N ALA A 12 -28.78 -4.68 -16.62
CA ALA A 12 -28.26 -3.51 -15.96
C ALA A 12 -29.28 -3.19 -14.86
N LEU A 13 -29.15 -3.91 -13.74
CA LEU A 13 -29.95 -3.66 -12.56
C LEU A 13 -29.63 -2.23 -12.13
N LEU A 14 -30.65 -1.39 -12.17
CA LEU A 14 -30.69 -0.03 -11.67
C LEU A 14 -30.06 0.03 -10.27
N VAL A 15 -28.79 0.41 -10.18
CA VAL A 15 -28.21 0.97 -8.96
C VAL A 15 -28.78 2.39 -8.86
N ARG A 16 -30.02 2.49 -8.38
CA ARG A 16 -30.39 3.65 -7.57
C ARG A 16 -29.47 3.56 -6.35
N VAL A 17 -28.47 4.43 -6.32
CA VAL A 17 -27.63 4.71 -5.15
C VAL A 17 -28.58 5.27 -4.08
N SER A 18 -29.26 4.38 -3.37
CA SER A 18 -29.87 4.69 -2.09
C SER A 18 -28.73 4.69 -1.08
N ALA A 19 -28.45 5.88 -0.54
CA ALA A 19 -27.91 6.10 0.80
C ALA A 19 -26.74 5.18 1.24
N PHE A 20 -25.51 5.68 1.11
CA PHE A 20 -24.24 5.19 1.69
C PHE A 20 -24.37 4.01 2.67
N GLN A 21 -24.59 2.79 2.18
CA GLN A 21 -24.37 1.61 3.02
C GLN A 21 -22.90 1.21 2.86
N VAL A 22 -22.08 1.62 3.81
CA VAL A 22 -20.67 1.22 3.86
C VAL A 22 -20.55 0.09 4.86
N GLU A 23 -20.12 -1.08 4.40
CA GLU A 23 -19.77 -2.21 5.27
C GLU A 23 -18.26 -2.27 5.42
N LEU A 24 -17.78 -2.06 6.64
CA LEU A 24 -16.36 -2.10 6.97
C LEU A 24 -16.08 -3.40 7.72
N PRO A 25 -15.41 -4.39 7.10
CA PRO A 25 -15.03 -5.60 7.80
C PRO A 25 -14.00 -5.25 8.88
N VAL A 26 -14.18 -5.85 10.05
CA VAL A 26 -13.21 -5.82 11.14
C VAL A 26 -12.76 -7.25 11.33
N ALA A 27 -11.47 -7.49 11.16
CA ALA A 27 -10.89 -8.81 11.23
C ALA A 27 -9.48 -8.65 11.79
N ASP A 28 -9.35 -8.44 13.09
CA ASP A 28 -8.03 -8.21 13.71
C ASP A 28 -7.95 -8.83 15.10
N GLN A 29 -6.79 -9.39 15.44
CA GLN A 29 -6.50 -9.98 16.75
C GLN A 29 -7.57 -10.99 17.26
N GLY A 30 -8.19 -11.75 16.36
CA GLY A 30 -9.27 -12.71 16.68
C GLY A 30 -10.66 -12.09 16.81
N ILE A 31 -10.78 -10.77 16.71
CA ILE A 31 -12.04 -10.03 16.67
C ILE A 31 -12.52 -9.95 15.23
N THR A 32 -13.77 -10.34 15.01
CA THR A 32 -14.36 -10.39 13.67
C THR A 32 -15.73 -9.73 13.64
N GLY A 33 -16.06 -9.03 12.55
CA GLY A 33 -17.38 -8.45 12.38
C GLY A 33 -17.47 -7.37 11.32
N TRP A 34 -18.49 -6.51 11.45
CA TRP A 34 -18.79 -5.47 10.49
C TRP A 34 -19.25 -4.19 11.18
N ILE A 35 -18.83 -3.06 10.64
CA ILE A 35 -19.43 -1.76 10.92
C ILE A 35 -20.24 -1.37 9.69
N GLN A 36 -21.53 -1.09 9.88
CA GLN A 36 -22.42 -0.64 8.81
C GLN A 36 -22.79 0.82 9.07
N VAL A 37 -22.42 1.71 8.17
CA VAL A 37 -22.90 3.09 8.17
C VAL A 37 -24.08 3.19 7.22
N LYS A 38 -25.21 3.78 7.64
CA LYS A 38 -26.41 3.99 6.81
C LYS A 38 -26.98 5.39 7.05
N PRO A 39 -27.24 6.19 6.00
CA PRO A 39 -27.96 7.46 6.15
C PRO A 39 -29.37 7.21 6.68
N SER A 40 -29.78 8.03 7.65
CA SER A 40 -31.14 8.07 8.19
C SER A 40 -31.90 9.26 7.61
N SER A 41 -33.23 9.25 7.73
CA SER A 41 -34.12 10.24 7.11
C SER A 41 -34.09 11.63 7.77
N SER A 42 -33.25 11.86 8.80
CA SER A 42 -33.29 13.06 9.65
C SER A 42 -31.97 13.85 9.72
N GLY A 43 -31.11 13.77 8.69
CA GLY A 43 -29.77 14.39 8.76
C GLY A 43 -28.84 13.74 9.78
N LEU A 44 -29.21 12.53 10.20
CA LEU A 44 -28.41 11.64 11.02
C LEU A 44 -28.02 10.43 10.16
N ALA A 45 -26.95 9.77 10.54
CA ALA A 45 -26.56 8.47 10.05
C ALA A 45 -26.53 7.48 11.20
N VAL A 46 -27.02 6.27 10.95
CA VAL A 46 -26.97 5.15 11.89
C VAL A 46 -25.73 4.34 11.59
N VAL A 47 -24.87 4.18 12.58
CA VAL A 47 -23.72 3.29 12.56
C VAL A 47 -24.05 2.06 13.39
N THR A 48 -24.25 0.93 12.73
CA THR A 48 -24.44 -0.37 13.37
C THR A 48 -23.08 -1.05 13.52
N VAL A 49 -22.66 -1.32 14.75
CA VAL A 49 -21.46 -2.11 15.05
C VAL A 49 -21.90 -3.52 15.42
N SER A 50 -21.26 -4.53 14.82
CA SER A 50 -21.50 -5.94 15.16
C SER A 50 -20.18 -6.70 15.08
N LEU A 51 -19.60 -7.01 16.25
CA LEU A 51 -18.32 -7.69 16.43
C LEU A 51 -18.47 -8.89 17.36
N THR A 52 -17.64 -9.90 17.13
CA THR A 52 -17.48 -11.11 17.93
C THR A 52 -16.00 -11.39 18.18
N GLY A 53 -15.68 -12.25 19.16
CA GLY A 53 -14.29 -12.55 19.54
C GLY A 53 -13.65 -11.52 20.49
N VAL A 54 -14.47 -10.66 21.10
CA VAL A 54 -14.02 -9.60 22.01
C VAL A 54 -13.38 -10.20 23.27
N PRO A 55 -12.29 -9.60 23.82
CA PRO A 55 -11.64 -10.10 25.03
C PRO A 55 -12.59 -10.25 26.20
N ALA A 56 -12.54 -11.40 26.88
CA ALA A 56 -13.41 -11.71 28.02
C ALA A 56 -13.29 -10.72 29.22
N LYS A 57 -12.21 -9.93 29.27
CA LYS A 57 -12.00 -8.90 30.30
C LYS A 57 -12.66 -7.56 29.96
N ALA A 58 -13.02 -7.33 28.71
CA ALA A 58 -13.57 -6.06 28.27
C ALA A 58 -15.05 -5.95 28.62
N THR A 59 -15.43 -4.84 29.23
CA THR A 59 -16.83 -4.52 29.58
C THR A 59 -17.42 -3.46 28.67
N ILE A 60 -16.57 -2.59 28.13
CA ILE A 60 -16.94 -1.46 27.28
C ILE A 60 -16.03 -1.44 26.06
N ALA A 61 -16.61 -1.14 24.90
CA ALA A 61 -15.89 -0.82 23.68
C ALA A 61 -16.08 0.67 23.37
N ASN A 62 -14.97 1.40 23.20
CA ASN A 62 -14.98 2.79 22.78
C ASN A 62 -14.85 2.86 21.26
N VAL A 63 -15.88 3.33 20.59
CA VAL A 63 -15.93 3.52 19.13
C VAL A 63 -15.63 4.97 18.82
N THR A 64 -14.57 5.22 18.07
CA THR A 64 -14.10 6.57 17.72
C THR A 64 -13.96 6.72 16.20
N PHE A 65 -14.39 7.88 15.68
CA PHE A 65 -14.30 8.19 14.26
C PHE A 65 -13.22 9.22 13.97
N HIS A 66 -12.43 8.97 12.93
CA HIS A 66 -11.25 9.75 12.58
C HIS A 66 -11.29 10.22 11.13
N SER A 67 -10.64 11.36 10.89
CA SER A 67 -10.52 11.98 9.57
C SER A 67 -9.28 11.51 8.79
N ILE A 68 -8.54 10.55 9.34
CA ILE A 68 -7.30 10.01 8.79
C ILE A 68 -7.52 8.56 8.35
N PRO A 69 -7.29 8.22 7.07
CA PRO A 69 -7.32 6.82 6.65
C PRO A 69 -6.10 6.08 7.19
N PHE A 70 -6.26 4.81 7.55
CA PHE A 70 -5.14 3.92 7.85
C PHE A 70 -4.97 2.87 6.75
N ALA A 71 -3.72 2.53 6.44
CA ALA A 71 -3.38 1.46 5.51
C ALA A 71 -3.29 0.13 6.25
N TYR A 72 -3.89 -0.93 5.68
CA TYR A 72 -3.77 -2.28 6.22
C TYR A 72 -2.34 -2.81 6.07
N GLY A 73 -1.87 -3.54 7.08
CA GLY A 73 -0.54 -4.17 7.09
C GLY A 73 0.65 -3.26 7.39
N GLY A 74 0.51 -1.93 7.41
CA GLY A 74 1.67 -1.01 7.61
C GLY A 74 1.80 -0.42 9.01
N HIS A 75 0.70 -0.31 9.75
CA HIS A 75 0.66 0.38 11.04
C HIS A 75 -0.29 -0.33 12.00
N ASP A 76 0.06 -0.33 13.28
CA ASP A 76 -0.82 -0.78 14.34
C ASP A 76 -2.03 0.17 14.43
N CYS A 77 -3.25 -0.39 14.48
CA CYS A 77 -4.48 0.35 14.69
C CYS A 77 -4.39 1.31 15.88
N SER A 78 -3.61 0.94 16.91
CA SER A 78 -3.38 1.76 18.10
C SER A 78 -2.83 3.17 17.79
N ALA A 79 -2.07 3.34 16.70
CA ALA A 79 -1.52 4.63 16.29
C ALA A 79 -2.61 5.68 15.96
N LEU A 80 -3.83 5.25 15.60
CA LEU A 80 -4.96 6.16 15.38
C LEU A 80 -5.42 6.85 16.68
N ALA A 81 -5.14 6.27 17.86
CA ALA A 81 -5.52 6.86 19.13
C ALA A 81 -4.80 8.18 19.41
N GLU A 82 -3.64 8.41 18.78
CA GLU A 82 -2.87 9.64 18.88
C GLU A 82 -3.35 10.73 17.89
N THR A 83 -4.31 10.40 17.02
CA THR A 83 -4.79 11.32 15.98
C THR A 83 -6.01 12.13 16.43
N PRO A 84 -6.20 13.36 15.91
CA PRO A 84 -7.31 14.21 16.32
C PRO A 84 -8.66 13.60 15.91
N TYR A 85 -9.58 13.49 16.87
CA TYR A 85 -10.97 13.13 16.62
C TYR A 85 -11.64 14.12 15.66
N LEU A 86 -12.62 13.63 14.88
CA LEU A 86 -13.45 14.48 14.02
C LEU A 86 -14.14 15.61 14.80
N SER A 87 -14.62 15.32 16.00
CA SER A 87 -15.22 16.28 16.92
C SER A 87 -15.34 15.69 18.33
N SER A 88 -15.77 16.49 19.32
CA SER A 88 -16.10 15.98 20.66
C SER A 88 -17.22 14.91 20.64
N ASN A 89 -18.04 14.87 19.59
CA ASN A 89 -19.20 13.97 19.45
C ASN A 89 -18.89 12.78 18.52
N SER A 90 -17.61 12.46 18.30
CA SER A 90 -17.20 11.32 17.47
C SER A 90 -16.63 10.16 18.28
N SER A 91 -16.99 10.07 19.56
CA SER A 91 -16.62 8.99 20.47
C SER A 91 -17.85 8.46 21.20
N PHE A 92 -18.03 7.15 21.19
CA PHE A 92 -19.21 6.47 21.72
C PHE A 92 -18.81 5.22 22.48
N GLN A 93 -19.59 4.87 23.51
CA GLN A 93 -19.38 3.66 24.28
C GLN A 93 -20.48 2.65 23.96
N LEU A 94 -20.06 1.43 23.63
CA LEU A 94 -20.96 0.30 23.46
C LEU A 94 -20.68 -0.76 24.53
N PRO A 95 -21.71 -1.37 25.11
CA PRO A 95 -21.52 -2.46 26.06
C PRO A 95 -20.98 -3.71 25.36
N VAL A 96 -20.04 -4.38 26.02
CA VAL A 96 -19.60 -5.72 25.65
C VAL A 96 -20.48 -6.73 26.38
N VAL A 97 -21.10 -7.65 25.64
CA VAL A 97 -21.94 -8.73 26.21
C VAL A 97 -21.36 -10.07 25.78
N GLY A 98 -20.76 -10.78 26.73
CA GLY A 98 -20.02 -12.01 26.43
C GLY A 98 -18.76 -11.68 25.62
N ASP A 99 -18.62 -12.30 24.45
CA ASP A 99 -17.55 -12.05 23.48
C ASP A 99 -17.98 -11.13 22.33
N GLN A 100 -19.08 -10.39 22.51
CA GLN A 100 -19.72 -9.62 21.44
C GLN A 100 -19.88 -8.14 21.78
N VAL A 101 -19.80 -7.31 20.74
CA VAL A 101 -20.25 -5.91 20.76
C VAL A 101 -21.28 -5.76 19.67
N SER A 102 -22.50 -5.39 20.06
CA SER A 102 -23.54 -5.00 19.10
C SER A 102 -24.24 -3.74 19.57
N GLY A 103 -24.39 -2.76 18.69
CA GLY A 103 -25.11 -1.55 19.01
C GLY A 103 -25.30 -0.63 17.81
N GLU A 104 -26.20 0.33 17.97
CA GLU A 104 -26.44 1.39 17.00
C GLU A 104 -26.03 2.72 17.61
N ILE A 105 -25.31 3.51 16.83
CA ILE A 105 -24.84 4.84 17.17
C ILE A 105 -25.43 5.80 16.16
N GLU A 106 -26.04 6.89 16.61
CA GLU A 106 -26.45 7.98 15.73
C GLU A 106 -25.33 9.04 15.67
N ILE A 107 -24.91 9.35 14.45
CA ILE A 107 -23.95 10.43 14.17
C ILE A 107 -24.58 11.45 13.22
N ASP A 108 -24.06 12.67 13.22
CA ASP A 108 -24.48 13.71 12.28
C ASP A 108 -24.08 13.33 10.84
N ASP A 109 -25.00 13.42 9.88
CA ASP A 109 -24.73 13.06 8.48
C ASP A 109 -23.65 13.96 7.85
N SER A 110 -23.48 15.20 8.36
CA SER A 110 -22.46 16.14 7.89
C SER A 110 -21.02 15.66 8.14
N ILE A 111 -20.80 14.73 9.06
CA ILE A 111 -19.47 14.15 9.30
C ILE A 111 -19.19 12.91 8.46
N LEU A 112 -20.19 12.29 7.82
CA LEU A 112 -20.00 11.05 7.05
C LEU A 112 -18.92 11.18 5.98
N ASN A 113 -18.92 12.29 5.25
CA ASN A 113 -17.94 12.56 4.18
C ASN A 113 -16.53 12.86 4.69
N LYS A 114 -16.36 12.97 6.01
CA LYS A 114 -15.08 13.22 6.69
C LYS A 114 -14.56 11.99 7.43
N ILE A 115 -15.37 10.93 7.59
CA ILE A 115 -14.95 9.69 8.23
C ILE A 115 -14.10 8.90 7.24
N PHE A 116 -12.82 8.76 7.58
CA PHE A 116 -11.91 7.87 6.86
C PHE A 116 -11.66 6.59 7.62
N SER A 117 -11.63 6.62 8.95
CA SER A 117 -11.42 5.41 9.74
C SER A 117 -12.23 5.40 11.02
N VAL A 118 -12.52 4.19 11.48
CA VAL A 118 -13.13 3.89 12.77
C VAL A 118 -12.12 3.13 13.58
N LEU A 119 -11.88 3.56 14.82
CA LEU A 119 -11.06 2.87 15.80
C LEU A 119 -11.96 2.40 16.95
N ILE A 120 -11.82 1.14 17.32
CA ILE A 120 -12.54 0.53 18.43
C ILE A 120 -11.49 0.02 19.43
N THR A 121 -11.51 0.59 20.63
CA THR A 121 -10.65 0.14 21.74
C THR A 121 -11.49 -0.54 22.81
N PHE A 122 -10.94 -1.56 23.44
CA PHE A 122 -11.64 -2.34 24.46
C PHE A 122 -11.10 -2.01 25.84
N GLU A 123 -11.98 -1.61 26.77
CA GLU A 123 -11.56 -1.24 28.12
C GLU A 123 -10.90 -2.44 28.83
N HIS A 124 -9.84 -2.17 29.60
CA HIS A 124 -9.05 -3.20 30.31
C HIS A 124 -8.42 -4.26 29.38
N SER A 125 -8.27 -3.91 28.11
CA SER A 125 -7.62 -4.69 27.08
C SER A 125 -6.63 -3.80 26.32
N GLU A 126 -5.50 -4.36 25.92
CA GLU A 126 -4.53 -3.70 25.03
C GLU A 126 -4.93 -3.85 23.55
N LEU A 127 -6.04 -4.54 23.26
CA LEU A 127 -6.50 -4.76 21.89
C LEU A 127 -7.24 -3.53 21.34
N SER A 128 -6.92 -3.20 20.09
CA SER A 128 -7.55 -2.15 19.31
C SER A 128 -7.82 -2.69 17.92
N VAL A 129 -8.98 -2.39 17.36
CA VAL A 129 -9.33 -2.79 15.99
C VAL A 129 -9.80 -1.59 15.20
N CYS A 130 -9.43 -1.55 13.93
CA CYS A 130 -9.73 -0.41 13.08
C CYS A 130 -10.31 -0.84 11.73
N ALA A 131 -11.14 0.03 11.15
CA ALA A 131 -11.71 -0.16 9.82
C ALA A 131 -11.68 1.14 9.01
N THR A 132 -11.16 1.09 7.78
CA THR A 132 -11.04 2.27 6.90
C THR A 132 -12.17 2.30 5.88
N SER A 133 -12.84 3.45 5.78
CA SER A 133 -13.82 3.76 4.73
C SER A 133 -13.18 4.67 3.69
N THR A 134 -12.86 4.13 2.52
CA THR A 134 -12.50 4.94 1.33
C THR A 134 -13.40 4.66 0.14
N ALA A 135 -14.53 3.96 0.35
CA ALA A 135 -15.32 3.24 -0.65
C ALA A 135 -15.88 4.06 -1.84
N GLN A 136 -15.77 5.39 -1.83
CA GLN A 136 -16.16 6.25 -2.96
C GLN A 136 -15.04 7.18 -3.45
N SER A 137 -13.87 7.14 -2.81
CA SER A 137 -12.77 8.00 -3.17
C SER A 137 -12.00 7.46 -4.37
N ARG A 138 -11.76 8.31 -5.36
CA ARG A 138 -10.69 8.05 -6.34
C ARG A 138 -9.36 8.35 -5.66
N ILE A 139 -8.50 7.35 -5.57
CA ILE A 139 -7.22 7.47 -4.87
C ILE A 139 -6.10 7.74 -5.88
N TYR A 140 -5.32 8.77 -5.59
CA TYR A 140 -4.12 9.12 -6.33
C TYR A 140 -2.92 9.11 -5.39
N ILE A 141 -1.73 9.00 -5.97
CA ILE A 141 -0.47 9.00 -5.24
C ILE A 141 0.54 9.91 -5.94
N SER A 142 1.41 10.50 -5.13
CA SER A 142 2.64 11.16 -5.55
C SER A 142 3.79 10.64 -4.69
N ARG A 143 4.89 10.23 -5.33
CA ARG A 143 6.09 9.77 -4.63
C ARG A 143 7.25 10.72 -4.85
N PHE A 144 7.92 11.05 -3.76
CA PHE A 144 9.16 11.82 -3.75
C PHE A 144 10.34 10.88 -3.48
N TYR A 145 11.40 11.03 -4.26
CA TYR A 145 12.61 10.23 -4.19
C TYR A 145 13.87 11.10 -3.98
N GLY A 146 13.68 12.30 -3.42
CA GLY A 146 14.75 13.30 -3.29
C GLY A 146 15.52 13.19 -1.98
N SER A 147 16.73 13.74 -1.97
CA SER A 147 17.58 13.78 -0.79
C SER A 147 17.05 14.70 0.31
N GLN A 148 16.29 15.73 -0.05
CA GLN A 148 15.68 16.65 0.92
C GLN A 148 14.29 16.17 1.35
N VAL A 149 13.53 15.59 0.41
CA VAL A 149 12.18 15.08 0.67
C VAL A 149 12.00 13.74 -0.03
N ALA A 150 11.59 12.75 0.75
CA ALA A 150 11.23 11.44 0.28
C ALA A 150 9.88 11.00 0.87
N GLY A 151 9.25 10.00 0.28
CA GLY A 151 8.01 9.40 0.79
C GLY A 151 6.82 9.55 -0.14
N SER A 152 5.63 9.28 0.38
CA SER A 152 4.39 9.21 -0.41
C SER A 152 3.36 10.21 0.07
N VAL A 153 2.61 10.78 -0.87
CA VAL A 153 1.42 11.59 -0.61
C VAL A 153 0.24 10.96 -1.31
N PHE A 154 -0.79 10.60 -0.55
CA PHE A 154 -2.03 10.06 -1.08
C PHE A 154 -3.08 11.15 -1.15
N PHE A 155 -3.88 11.11 -2.23
CA PHE A 155 -5.01 12.02 -2.43
C PHE A 155 -6.29 11.21 -2.57
N PHE A 156 -7.26 11.50 -1.71
CA PHE A 156 -8.58 10.90 -1.73
C PHE A 156 -9.55 11.92 -2.30
N VAL A 157 -9.98 11.69 -3.54
CA VAL A 157 -10.89 12.59 -4.26
C VAL A 157 -12.30 12.03 -4.19
N SER A 158 -13.18 12.70 -3.44
CA SER A 158 -14.59 12.31 -3.28
C SER A 158 -15.49 13.54 -3.15
N ASN A 159 -16.65 13.54 -3.81
CA ASN A 159 -17.67 14.60 -3.68
C ASN A 159 -17.15 16.05 -3.82
N GLY A 160 -16.22 16.29 -4.75
CA GLY A 160 -15.61 17.61 -4.97
C GLY A 160 -14.54 18.02 -3.96
N MET A 161 -14.32 17.20 -2.92
CA MET A 161 -13.31 17.39 -1.89
C MET A 161 -12.07 16.57 -2.21
N VAL A 162 -10.90 17.08 -1.81
CA VAL A 162 -9.65 16.32 -1.81
C VAL A 162 -9.09 16.26 -0.39
N THR A 163 -8.98 15.06 0.15
CA THR A 163 -8.23 14.82 1.39
C THR A 163 -6.84 14.34 1.02
N ILE A 164 -5.82 14.98 1.60
CA ILE A 164 -4.41 14.69 1.35
C ILE A 164 -3.85 14.03 2.60
N LEU A 165 -3.28 12.84 2.45
CA LEU A 165 -2.51 12.15 3.47
C LEU A 165 -1.03 12.19 3.06
N SER A 166 -0.22 12.95 3.79
CA SER A 166 1.21 13.09 3.55
C SER A 166 2.00 12.19 4.50
N GLN A 167 2.86 11.35 3.95
CA GLN A 167 3.82 10.50 4.65
C GLN A 167 5.23 10.81 4.10
N LEU A 168 5.68 12.03 4.37
CA LEU A 168 6.94 12.57 3.86
C LEU A 168 8.00 12.59 4.96
N PHE A 169 9.24 12.43 4.54
CA PHE A 169 10.43 12.53 5.37
C PHE A 169 11.22 13.76 4.99
N ASN A 170 11.73 14.49 5.99
CA ASN A 170 12.71 15.53 5.76
C ASN A 170 14.13 14.99 5.90
N GLY A 171 14.83 14.83 4.78
CA GLY A 171 16.24 14.40 4.77
C GLY A 171 17.18 15.38 5.48
N GLU A 172 16.80 16.67 5.59
CA GLU A 172 17.59 17.67 6.34
C GLU A 172 17.48 17.48 7.86
N ASN A 173 16.50 16.69 8.33
CA ASN A 173 16.28 16.37 9.74
C ASN A 173 16.09 17.62 10.62
N THR A 174 15.39 18.62 10.09
CA THR A 174 15.02 19.86 10.77
C THR A 174 13.55 20.16 10.52
N ASP A 175 12.86 20.77 11.47
CA ASP A 175 11.50 21.27 11.19
C ASP A 175 11.60 22.36 10.12
N SER A 176 10.96 22.14 8.98
CA SER A 176 11.03 23.03 7.83
C SER A 176 9.64 23.51 7.45
N LEU A 177 9.40 24.81 7.52
CA LEU A 177 8.16 25.40 7.01
C LEU A 177 8.10 25.20 5.50
N ILE A 178 7.01 24.61 5.02
CA ILE A 178 6.80 24.34 3.61
C ILE A 178 5.60 25.08 3.05
N SER A 179 5.67 25.26 1.75
CA SER A 179 4.52 25.55 0.91
C SER A 179 4.39 24.48 -0.14
N TRP A 180 3.16 24.19 -0.53
CA TRP A 180 2.88 23.16 -1.51
C TRP A 180 1.83 23.61 -2.49
N SER A 181 1.96 23.12 -3.73
CA SER A 181 1.01 23.45 -4.79
C SER A 181 0.78 22.26 -5.71
N ILE A 182 -0.46 22.15 -6.19
CA ILE A 182 -0.83 21.24 -7.26
C ILE A 182 -0.89 22.07 -8.52
N ARG A 183 -0.10 21.68 -9.51
CA ARG A 183 0.04 22.40 -10.78
C ARG A 183 -0.23 21.49 -11.96
N LYS A 184 -0.62 22.06 -13.09
CA LYS A 184 -0.74 21.31 -14.34
C LYS A 184 0.62 20.73 -14.72
N LYS A 185 0.64 19.46 -15.08
CA LYS A 185 1.78 18.75 -15.66
C LYS A 185 2.38 19.54 -16.83
N TRP A 186 3.64 19.99 -16.71
CA TRP A 186 4.37 20.73 -17.76
C TRP A 186 5.64 19.99 -18.19
N TRP A 187 5.48 19.01 -19.07
CA TRP A 187 6.57 18.41 -19.87
C TRP A 187 6.05 18.28 -21.30
N GLN A 188 6.76 18.87 -22.27
CA GLN A 188 6.30 19.05 -23.64
C GLN A 188 6.38 17.80 -24.54
N GLN A 189 6.89 16.65 -24.05
CA GLN A 189 7.07 15.48 -24.89
C GLN A 189 6.42 14.24 -24.27
N GLU A 190 5.40 13.71 -24.96
CA GLU A 190 4.78 12.41 -24.68
C GLU A 190 5.77 11.24 -24.73
N ARG A 191 6.92 11.41 -25.38
CA ARG A 191 7.92 10.34 -25.59
C ARG A 191 8.81 10.02 -24.39
N ASN A 192 8.90 10.90 -23.39
CA ASN A 192 9.72 10.64 -22.21
C ASN A 192 8.80 10.42 -21.01
N ALA A 193 8.23 9.21 -20.95
CA ALA A 193 7.40 8.74 -19.83
C ALA A 193 8.21 8.50 -18.54
N HIS A 194 9.38 9.12 -18.38
CA HIS A 194 10.27 8.93 -17.24
C HIS A 194 10.33 10.22 -16.42
N GLU A 195 10.64 10.04 -15.14
CA GLU A 195 10.53 10.96 -14.01
C GLU A 195 10.74 12.46 -14.28
N PRO A 196 10.23 13.33 -13.39
CA PRO A 196 10.66 14.70 -13.37
C PRO A 196 12.18 14.84 -13.32
N THR A 197 12.82 15.17 -14.44
CA THR A 197 14.16 15.76 -14.33
C THR A 197 14.04 17.00 -13.44
N MET A 198 15.06 17.29 -12.62
CA MET A 198 15.06 18.50 -11.79
C MET A 198 14.73 19.77 -12.59
N HIS A 199 15.16 19.82 -13.87
CA HIS A 199 14.81 20.89 -14.79
C HIS A 199 13.31 20.98 -15.06
N SER A 200 12.64 19.86 -15.33
CA SER A 200 11.22 19.85 -15.60
C SER A 200 10.35 20.03 -14.35
N CYS A 201 10.83 19.55 -13.20
CA CYS A 201 10.24 19.89 -11.89
C CYS A 201 10.30 21.40 -11.66
N ARG A 202 11.47 22.03 -11.85
CA ARG A 202 11.63 23.49 -11.76
C ARG A 202 10.72 24.25 -12.73
N ASN A 203 10.64 23.82 -13.98
CA ASN A 203 9.71 24.43 -14.95
C ASN A 203 8.24 24.30 -14.51
N SER A 204 7.84 23.16 -13.94
CA SER A 204 6.49 22.97 -13.42
C SER A 204 6.23 23.88 -12.22
N ALA A 205 7.20 24.00 -11.30
CA ALA A 205 7.11 24.89 -10.15
C ALA A 205 7.02 26.38 -10.54
N GLU A 206 7.76 26.81 -11.57
CA GLU A 206 7.85 28.23 -11.93
C GLU A 206 6.78 28.67 -12.94
N LYS A 207 6.45 27.83 -13.93
CA LYS A 207 5.69 28.25 -15.13
C LYS A 207 4.33 27.59 -15.28
N ALA A 208 4.11 26.44 -14.64
CA ALA A 208 2.86 25.72 -14.85
C ALA A 208 1.68 26.38 -14.14
N PRO A 209 0.48 26.37 -14.76
CA PRO A 209 -0.75 26.84 -14.13
C PRO A 209 -0.99 26.16 -12.79
N VAL A 210 -1.26 26.96 -11.75
CA VAL A 210 -1.59 26.50 -10.41
C VAL A 210 -3.06 26.08 -10.37
N TRP A 211 -3.33 24.86 -9.91
CA TRP A 211 -4.68 24.38 -9.64
C TRP A 211 -5.09 24.61 -8.19
N TYR A 212 -4.12 24.48 -7.27
CA TYR A 212 -4.27 24.75 -5.86
C TYR A 212 -2.91 25.07 -5.23
N SER A 213 -2.89 25.90 -4.20
CA SER A 213 -1.70 26.18 -3.39
C SER A 213 -2.09 26.43 -1.93
N SER A 214 -1.28 25.93 -1.01
CA SER A 214 -1.39 26.23 0.43
C SER A 214 -0.09 26.79 0.98
N HIS A 215 -0.26 27.74 1.89
CA HIS A 215 0.81 28.43 2.60
C HIS A 215 0.35 28.65 4.05
N LYS A 216 0.00 27.58 4.76
CA LYS A 216 -0.43 27.72 6.15
C LYS A 216 0.79 27.73 7.06
N ALA A 217 0.71 28.50 8.15
CA ALA A 217 1.77 28.60 9.15
C ALA A 217 2.05 27.27 9.89
N ASN A 218 1.21 26.24 9.69
CA ASN A 218 1.32 24.92 10.30
C ASN A 218 1.78 23.84 9.31
N ASP A 219 2.02 24.20 8.05
CA ASP A 219 2.49 23.24 7.04
C ASP A 219 4.01 23.08 7.21
N TYR A 220 4.43 22.06 7.97
CA TYR A 220 5.85 21.76 8.23
C TYR A 220 6.23 20.38 7.71
N LEU A 221 7.47 20.21 7.26
CA LEU A 221 8.11 18.90 7.16
C LEU A 221 8.92 18.67 8.42
N GLN A 222 8.57 17.63 9.17
CA GLN A 222 9.27 17.24 10.38
C GLN A 222 10.45 16.30 10.03
N PRO A 223 11.47 16.20 10.90
CA PRO A 223 12.64 15.33 10.71
C PRO A 223 12.27 13.86 10.46
N ASP A 224 11.27 13.39 11.20
CA ASP A 224 10.72 12.04 11.09
C ASP A 224 9.46 12.05 10.23
N MET A 225 9.07 10.88 9.71
CA MET A 225 7.79 10.77 9.00
C MET A 225 6.68 11.17 9.95
N THR A 226 6.01 12.28 9.64
CA THR A 226 4.76 12.62 10.32
C THR A 226 3.62 12.62 9.34
N THR A 227 2.62 11.82 9.70
CA THR A 227 1.39 11.71 8.94
C THR A 227 0.62 13.02 9.09
N GLN A 228 0.50 13.77 8.00
CA GLN A 228 -0.28 15.00 7.97
C GLN A 228 -1.52 14.82 7.11
N VAL A 229 -2.66 15.29 7.61
CA VAL A 229 -3.92 15.29 6.86
C VAL A 229 -4.38 16.70 6.59
N ILE A 230 -4.63 16.98 5.31
CA ILE A 230 -5.09 18.28 4.85
C ILE A 230 -6.33 18.10 3.96
N SER A 231 -7.41 18.80 4.29
CA SER A 231 -8.61 18.86 3.45
C SER A 231 -8.58 20.09 2.54
N VAL A 232 -8.84 19.87 1.26
CA VAL A 232 -8.95 20.89 0.21
C VAL A 232 -10.40 20.95 -0.27
N GLU A 233 -11.06 22.07 0.03
CA GLU A 233 -12.52 22.19 -0.19
C GLU A 233 -12.92 22.86 -1.52
N SER A 234 -11.96 23.38 -2.30
CA SER A 234 -12.27 24.35 -3.37
C SER A 234 -11.57 24.09 -4.71
N MET A 235 -11.40 22.83 -5.09
CA MET A 235 -10.84 22.50 -6.41
C MET A 235 -11.95 22.34 -7.46
N SER A 236 -11.79 23.00 -8.61
CA SER A 236 -12.80 22.90 -9.69
C SER A 236 -12.97 21.46 -10.20
N GLU A 237 -14.19 21.09 -10.63
CA GLU A 237 -14.45 19.78 -11.23
C GLU A 237 -13.53 19.49 -12.43
N LYS A 238 -13.19 20.52 -13.20
CA LYS A 238 -12.23 20.41 -14.32
C LYS A 238 -10.83 19.97 -13.86
N HIS A 239 -10.38 20.46 -12.70
CA HIS A 239 -9.10 20.03 -12.13
C HIS A 239 -9.21 18.60 -11.56
N LEU A 240 -10.30 18.29 -10.86
CA LEU A 240 -10.52 16.95 -10.26
C LEU A 240 -10.72 15.83 -11.29
N SER A 241 -11.25 16.15 -12.46
CA SER A 241 -11.38 15.22 -13.60
C SER A 241 -10.05 14.95 -14.29
N ASN A 242 -9.09 15.87 -14.21
CA ASN A 242 -7.76 15.74 -14.82
C ASN A 242 -6.66 15.61 -13.76
N PHE A 243 -6.98 15.09 -12.57
CA PHE A 243 -6.09 15.16 -11.41
C PHE A 243 -4.76 14.39 -11.61
N ASP A 244 -4.78 13.32 -12.41
CA ASP A 244 -3.61 12.54 -12.88
C ASP A 244 -2.68 13.28 -13.87
N MET A 245 -3.13 14.44 -14.35
CA MET A 245 -2.34 15.41 -15.09
C MET A 245 -1.80 16.51 -14.16
N GLY A 246 -1.82 16.28 -12.85
CA GLY A 246 -1.24 17.15 -11.84
C GLY A 246 0.20 16.79 -11.50
N VAL A 247 0.90 17.77 -10.94
CA VAL A 247 2.21 17.63 -10.31
C VAL A 247 2.11 18.32 -8.95
N LEU A 248 2.47 17.59 -7.89
CA LEU A 248 2.64 18.15 -6.56
C LEU A 248 4.04 18.75 -6.49
N VAL A 249 4.12 20.02 -6.07
CA VAL A 249 5.36 20.77 -5.89
C VAL A 249 5.50 21.14 -4.43
N LEU A 250 6.66 20.87 -3.84
CA LEU A 250 7.03 21.24 -2.48
C LEU A 250 8.15 22.27 -2.50
N GLN A 251 7.99 23.35 -1.74
CA GLN A 251 8.98 24.41 -1.61
C GLN A 251 9.16 24.76 -0.13
N ARG A 252 10.41 24.90 0.31
CA ARG A 252 10.76 25.44 1.62
C ARG A 252 10.50 26.93 1.63
N VAL A 253 9.83 27.42 2.66
CA VAL A 253 9.60 28.85 2.86
C VAL A 253 10.82 29.45 3.56
N GLU A 254 11.50 30.40 2.90
CA GLU A 254 12.61 31.14 3.48
C GLU A 254 12.17 32.60 3.70
N GLY A 255 11.98 32.98 4.96
CA GLY A 255 11.50 34.32 5.34
C GLY A 255 10.03 34.60 5.00
N ASP A 256 9.64 35.88 5.05
CA ASP A 256 8.24 36.31 4.90
C ASP A 256 7.76 36.43 3.44
N VAL A 257 8.63 36.17 2.45
CA VAL A 257 8.33 36.41 1.03
C VAL A 257 8.42 35.10 0.23
N TRP A 258 7.33 34.71 -0.44
CA TRP A 258 7.27 33.43 -1.18
C TRP A 258 8.34 33.30 -2.28
N GLN A 259 8.83 34.42 -2.81
CA GLN A 259 9.80 34.46 -3.91
C GLN A 259 11.20 33.97 -3.50
N SER A 260 11.50 33.86 -2.21
CA SER A 260 12.73 33.23 -1.69
C SER A 260 12.56 31.73 -1.42
N SER A 261 11.47 31.09 -1.86
CA SER A 261 11.24 29.68 -1.58
C SER A 261 12.16 28.75 -2.37
N THR A 262 12.84 27.85 -1.66
CA THR A 262 13.72 26.83 -2.26
C THR A 262 12.88 25.61 -2.66
N LEU A 263 12.95 25.19 -3.92
CA LEU A 263 12.27 23.99 -4.42
C LEU A 263 12.87 22.74 -3.77
N LEU A 264 12.05 22.01 -3.00
CA LEU A 264 12.43 20.76 -2.36
C LEU A 264 12.25 19.55 -3.29
N GLY A 265 11.20 19.57 -4.11
CA GLY A 265 10.95 18.52 -5.08
C GLY A 265 9.60 18.64 -5.77
N CYS A 266 9.41 17.80 -6.77
CA CYS A 266 8.12 17.61 -7.43
C CYS A 266 7.85 16.14 -7.66
N ALA A 267 6.59 15.77 -7.53
CA ALA A 267 6.11 14.42 -7.79
C ALA A 267 4.90 14.49 -8.72
N ARG A 268 4.83 13.56 -9.68
CA ARG A 268 3.64 13.45 -10.53
C ARG A 268 2.49 12.92 -9.67
N ILE A 269 1.28 13.39 -9.95
CA ILE A 269 0.07 12.78 -9.40
C ILE A 269 -0.33 11.66 -10.35
N THR A 270 -0.40 10.44 -9.86
CA THR A 270 -0.85 9.28 -10.64
C THR A 270 -2.04 8.63 -9.97
N ARG A 271 -2.94 8.04 -10.77
CA ARG A 271 -4.02 7.24 -10.21
C ARG A 271 -3.43 5.96 -9.63
N LEU A 272 -3.79 5.65 -8.39
CA LEU A 272 -3.32 4.42 -7.75
C LEU A 272 -3.95 3.22 -8.47
N PRO A 273 -3.17 2.25 -8.96
CA PRO A 273 -3.71 1.06 -9.63
C PRO A 273 -4.49 0.20 -8.62
N SER A 274 -5.65 -0.31 -9.01
CA SER A 274 -6.43 -1.25 -8.21
C SER A 274 -6.10 -2.70 -8.59
N TYR A 275 -6.07 -3.61 -7.62
CA TYR A 275 -6.06 -5.06 -7.89
C TYR A 275 -7.48 -5.59 -7.87
N ASP A 276 -8.22 -5.38 -8.96
CA ASP A 276 -9.59 -5.89 -9.10
C ASP A 276 -9.63 -7.41 -9.20
N PHE A 277 -10.80 -8.01 -8.95
CA PHE A 277 -11.03 -9.45 -9.05
C PHE A 277 -10.46 -10.07 -10.34
N GLY A 278 -9.76 -11.19 -10.20
CA GLY A 278 -9.17 -11.94 -11.32
C GLY A 278 -7.80 -11.45 -11.79
N ASN A 279 -7.32 -10.29 -11.33
CA ASN A 279 -6.00 -9.80 -11.70
C ASN A 279 -4.87 -10.53 -10.97
N VAL A 280 -5.13 -10.95 -9.72
CA VAL A 280 -4.18 -11.66 -8.87
C VAL A 280 -4.78 -13.00 -8.46
N ALA A 281 -4.02 -14.07 -8.68
CA ALA A 281 -4.47 -15.42 -8.36
C ALA A 281 -3.32 -16.34 -7.97
N ALA A 282 -3.64 -17.37 -7.18
CA ALA A 282 -2.83 -18.56 -6.99
C ALA A 282 -3.55 -19.73 -7.67
N THR A 283 -2.89 -20.34 -8.66
CA THR A 283 -3.46 -21.44 -9.46
C THR A 283 -2.76 -22.74 -9.12
N PHE A 284 -3.52 -23.72 -8.62
CA PHE A 284 -3.00 -25.02 -8.24
C PHE A 284 -3.10 -26.01 -9.41
N LEU A 285 -2.13 -26.92 -9.53
CA LEU A 285 -2.21 -28.06 -10.44
C LEU A 285 -3.38 -28.95 -9.98
N ASN A 286 -4.52 -28.90 -10.68
CA ASN A 286 -5.73 -29.72 -10.47
C ASN A 286 -6.77 -29.20 -9.47
N SER A 287 -6.64 -27.98 -8.95
CA SER A 287 -7.65 -27.36 -8.08
C SER A 287 -8.10 -26.01 -8.62
N SER A 288 -9.15 -25.46 -8.01
CA SER A 288 -9.68 -24.14 -8.34
C SER A 288 -8.66 -23.05 -8.01
N ALA A 289 -8.65 -21.96 -8.78
CA ALA A 289 -7.83 -20.80 -8.46
C ALA A 289 -8.36 -20.08 -7.21
N ILE A 290 -7.44 -19.55 -6.41
CA ILE A 290 -7.75 -18.61 -5.33
C ILE A 290 -7.43 -17.22 -5.85
N PHE A 291 -8.40 -16.32 -5.75
CA PHE A 291 -8.31 -14.95 -6.25
C PHE A 291 -8.11 -13.98 -5.09
N PHE A 292 -7.31 -12.95 -5.37
CA PHE A 292 -6.99 -11.89 -4.43
C PHE A 292 -7.43 -10.55 -5.03
N GLU A 293 -8.17 -9.78 -4.24
CA GLU A 293 -8.67 -8.46 -4.63
C GLU A 293 -8.36 -7.45 -3.54
N GLN A 294 -7.81 -6.30 -3.94
CA GLN A 294 -7.62 -5.17 -3.04
C GLN A 294 -7.62 -3.88 -3.87
N ALA A 295 -8.63 -3.04 -3.67
CA ALA A 295 -8.80 -1.83 -4.47
C ALA A 295 -7.73 -0.76 -4.17
N SER A 296 -7.20 -0.74 -2.93
CA SER A 296 -6.10 0.14 -2.51
C SER A 296 -5.48 -0.38 -1.19
N PRO A 297 -4.32 0.12 -0.74
CA PRO A 297 -3.74 -0.21 0.57
C PRO A 297 -4.66 0.09 1.76
N PHE A 298 -5.66 0.96 1.55
CA PHE A 298 -6.65 1.38 2.56
C PHE A 298 -7.91 0.51 2.57
N HIS A 299 -8.00 -0.45 1.65
CA HIS A 299 -9.03 -1.49 1.65
C HIS A 299 -8.41 -2.79 2.16
N PRO A 300 -9.20 -3.61 2.86
CA PRO A 300 -8.73 -4.92 3.29
C PRO A 300 -8.56 -5.84 2.07
N LEU A 301 -7.70 -6.83 2.20
CA LEU A 301 -7.50 -7.84 1.17
C LEU A 301 -8.68 -8.81 1.18
N VAL A 302 -9.35 -8.97 0.04
CA VAL A 302 -10.40 -9.97 -0.15
C VAL A 302 -9.80 -11.17 -0.85
N ILE A 303 -9.95 -12.34 -0.24
CA ILE A 303 -9.53 -13.63 -0.79
C ILE A 303 -10.79 -14.39 -1.13
N SER A 304 -10.85 -14.98 -2.31
CA SER A 304 -12.02 -15.73 -2.76
C SER A 304 -11.65 -17.00 -3.51
N SER A 305 -12.51 -18.01 -3.40
CA SER A 305 -12.32 -19.31 -4.04
C SER A 305 -13.64 -19.86 -4.54
N GLY A 306 -13.60 -20.53 -5.69
CA GLY A 306 -14.72 -21.32 -6.20
C GLY A 306 -15.03 -22.55 -5.33
N GLU A 307 -14.12 -22.97 -4.45
CA GLU A 307 -14.32 -24.13 -3.60
C GLU A 307 -15.02 -23.76 -2.28
N PRO A 308 -15.98 -24.59 -1.82
CA PRO A 308 -16.83 -24.26 -0.69
C PRO A 308 -16.13 -24.33 0.68
N ALA A 309 -14.85 -24.71 0.75
CA ALA A 309 -14.14 -24.84 2.03
C ALA A 309 -12.62 -24.64 1.90
N LEU A 310 -12.16 -23.39 2.06
CA LEU A 310 -10.79 -23.11 2.48
C LEU A 310 -10.80 -22.98 3.99
N THR A 311 -10.50 -24.08 4.68
CA THR A 311 -10.52 -24.08 6.16
C THR A 311 -9.22 -23.62 6.79
N ASP A 312 -8.10 -23.76 6.08
CA ASP A 312 -6.79 -23.32 6.55
C ASP A 312 -5.96 -22.80 5.38
N LEU A 313 -5.60 -21.51 5.48
CA LEU A 313 -4.81 -20.79 4.49
C LEU A 313 -3.63 -20.15 5.20
N ALA A 314 -2.46 -20.35 4.64
CA ALA A 314 -1.20 -19.79 5.11
C ALA A 314 -0.52 -19.12 3.92
N VAL A 315 -0.19 -17.84 4.04
CA VAL A 315 0.73 -17.20 3.10
C VAL A 315 2.12 -17.31 3.71
N ILE A 316 3.04 -17.84 2.93
CA ILE A 316 4.42 -18.01 3.34
C ILE A 316 5.27 -17.03 2.55
N VAL A 317 5.98 -16.18 3.29
CA VAL A 317 7.10 -15.42 2.76
C VAL A 317 8.22 -16.39 2.47
N PRO A 318 8.59 -16.60 1.20
CA PRO A 318 9.75 -17.42 0.87
C PRO A 318 10.98 -16.65 1.36
N ASN A 319 11.36 -16.88 2.62
CA ASN A 319 12.43 -16.13 3.27
C ASN A 319 13.50 -16.99 3.91
N GLN A 320 13.42 -18.31 3.81
CA GLN A 320 14.49 -19.18 4.30
C GLN A 320 14.66 -20.40 3.40
N ARG A 321 15.92 -20.62 3.01
CA ARG A 321 16.54 -21.91 2.63
C ARG A 321 15.61 -22.90 1.91
N ASN A 322 15.77 -23.00 0.59
CA ASN A 322 15.17 -24.06 -0.22
C ASN A 322 13.63 -24.08 -0.21
N GLN A 323 12.92 -22.96 -0.33
CA GLN A 323 11.45 -22.99 -0.49
C GLN A 323 10.98 -22.00 -1.56
N SER A 324 11.78 -21.83 -2.64
CA SER A 324 11.31 -21.09 -3.81
C SER A 324 10.33 -21.90 -4.67
N GLN A 325 10.15 -23.19 -4.34
CA GLN A 325 9.25 -24.11 -5.02
C GLN A 325 8.42 -24.89 -4.00
N CYS A 326 7.17 -25.15 -4.34
CA CYS A 326 6.21 -25.88 -3.51
C CYS A 326 6.66 -27.28 -3.09
N GLU A 327 7.63 -27.86 -3.80
CA GLU A 327 8.15 -29.21 -3.57
C GLU A 327 9.11 -29.31 -2.38
N GLU A 328 9.69 -28.19 -1.93
CA GLU A 328 10.70 -28.18 -0.86
C GLU A 328 10.16 -27.67 0.49
N PHE A 329 8.85 -27.47 0.59
CA PHE A 329 8.19 -26.94 1.79
C PHE A 329 8.16 -27.94 2.96
N ASP A 330 8.71 -27.53 4.12
CA ASP A 330 8.58 -28.21 5.42
C ASP A 330 7.80 -27.32 6.41
N PRO A 331 6.55 -27.67 6.76
CA PRO A 331 5.71 -26.86 7.67
C PRO A 331 6.19 -26.86 9.13
N SER A 332 7.20 -27.66 9.50
CA SER A 332 7.72 -27.71 10.86
C SER A 332 8.78 -26.64 11.16
N ALA A 333 9.32 -25.98 10.14
CA ALA A 333 10.25 -24.87 10.29
C ALA A 333 9.46 -23.56 10.51
N ASN A 334 9.63 -22.94 11.68
CA ASN A 334 9.04 -21.65 12.06
C ASN A 334 9.27 -20.59 10.98
N LEU A 335 8.31 -20.39 10.10
CA LEU A 335 8.31 -19.30 9.11
C LEU A 335 7.30 -18.24 9.56
N ASN A 336 7.55 -17.00 9.14
CA ASN A 336 6.62 -15.89 9.28
C ASN A 336 5.35 -16.20 8.47
N VAL A 337 4.48 -17.01 9.04
CA VAL A 337 3.19 -17.35 8.48
C VAL A 337 2.31 -16.15 8.76
N LEU A 338 1.80 -15.52 7.69
CA LEU A 338 0.52 -14.83 7.78
C LEU A 338 -0.52 -15.93 8.07
N LYS A 339 -0.61 -16.31 9.34
CA LYS A 339 -1.71 -17.12 9.83
C LYS A 339 -2.85 -16.13 9.84
N SER A 340 -3.64 -16.15 8.77
CA SER A 340 -4.85 -15.35 8.73
C SER A 340 -5.79 -15.87 9.80
N THR A 341 -5.64 -15.37 11.02
CA THR A 341 -6.48 -15.69 12.17
C THR A 341 -7.84 -15.00 12.07
N ASN A 342 -8.03 -14.16 11.05
CA ASN A 342 -9.19 -13.29 10.92
C ASN A 342 -9.94 -13.47 9.60
N LEU A 343 -10.00 -14.70 9.08
CA LEU A 343 -10.78 -15.03 7.89
C LEU A 343 -12.29 -14.94 8.19
N LEU A 344 -12.90 -13.80 7.84
CA LEU A 344 -14.34 -13.56 7.96
C LEU A 344 -15.12 -14.25 6.83
N PRO A 345 -16.08 -15.17 7.08
CA PRO A 345 -17.01 -15.59 6.05
C PRO A 345 -17.79 -14.38 5.53
N SER A 346 -17.72 -14.10 4.23
CA SER A 346 -18.60 -13.14 3.56
C SER A 346 -20.07 -13.43 3.92
N LYS A 347 -20.85 -12.40 4.26
CA LYS A 347 -22.30 -12.52 4.52
C LYS A 347 -23.07 -13.17 3.35
N HIS A 348 -22.47 -13.25 2.16
CA HIS A 348 -23.14 -13.74 0.97
C HIS A 348 -22.93 -15.26 0.75
N LYS A 349 -23.90 -16.02 1.29
CA LYS A 349 -24.33 -17.40 0.94
C LYS A 349 -23.38 -18.57 1.27
N SER A 350 -23.85 -19.40 2.20
CA SER A 350 -23.36 -20.72 2.62
C SER A 350 -23.37 -21.84 1.56
N SER A 351 -23.55 -21.51 0.28
CA SER A 351 -23.53 -22.46 -0.85
C SER A 351 -22.88 -21.90 -2.11
N GLY A 352 -22.22 -20.73 -2.00
CA GLY A 352 -21.49 -20.08 -3.08
C GLY A 352 -19.97 -20.10 -2.86
N PRO A 353 -19.20 -19.55 -3.81
CA PRO A 353 -17.76 -19.38 -3.67
C PRO A 353 -17.42 -18.73 -2.32
N PHE A 354 -16.45 -19.32 -1.61
CA PHE A 354 -15.98 -18.82 -0.32
C PHE A 354 -15.27 -17.48 -0.51
N SER A 355 -15.53 -16.52 0.38
CA SER A 355 -14.83 -15.24 0.40
C SER A 355 -14.52 -14.84 1.83
N VAL A 356 -13.28 -14.40 2.03
CA VAL A 356 -12.71 -14.03 3.32
C VAL A 356 -11.91 -12.75 3.22
N VAL A 357 -11.82 -12.05 4.34
CA VAL A 357 -11.13 -10.77 4.45
C VAL A 357 -9.86 -10.97 5.27
N ALA A 358 -8.73 -10.47 4.78
CA ALA A 358 -7.47 -10.38 5.49
C ALA A 358 -7.09 -8.91 5.69
N THR A 359 -6.54 -8.59 6.86
CA THR A 359 -6.19 -7.23 7.30
C THR A 359 -4.71 -7.10 7.65
N ASP A 360 -4.06 -8.23 7.86
CA ASP A 360 -2.63 -8.43 8.12
C ASP A 360 -1.82 -8.57 6.83
N ALA A 361 -2.47 -8.90 5.73
CA ALA A 361 -1.88 -9.05 4.40
C ALA A 361 -2.36 -7.94 3.45
N THR A 362 -1.49 -7.59 2.50
CA THR A 362 -1.77 -6.58 1.47
C THR A 362 -1.20 -7.03 0.12
N LEU A 363 -1.64 -6.41 -0.97
CA LEU A 363 -1.06 -6.50 -2.32
C LEU A 363 -0.19 -5.27 -2.64
N TYR A 364 -0.11 -4.31 -1.71
CA TYR A 364 0.63 -3.06 -1.84
C TYR A 364 1.71 -2.92 -0.76
N GLY A 365 2.78 -2.19 -1.11
CA GLY A 365 3.84 -1.86 -0.14
C GLY A 365 4.75 -3.04 0.18
N GLU A 366 5.51 -2.90 1.25
CA GLU A 366 6.55 -3.84 1.70
C GLU A 366 5.96 -5.18 2.20
N ASN A 367 4.76 -5.15 2.79
CA ASN A 367 4.06 -6.35 3.28
C ASN A 367 3.19 -7.03 2.20
N SER A 368 3.52 -6.82 0.93
CA SER A 368 2.74 -7.38 -0.18
C SER A 368 2.99 -8.88 -0.34
N ILE A 369 1.90 -9.64 -0.47
CA ILE A 369 1.95 -11.09 -0.69
C ILE A 369 2.16 -11.48 -2.17
N LEU A 370 2.33 -10.51 -3.06
CA LEU A 370 2.61 -10.80 -4.47
C LEU A 370 3.94 -11.55 -4.60
N LYS A 371 3.99 -12.53 -5.50
CA LYS A 371 5.15 -13.43 -5.71
C LYS A 371 5.53 -14.29 -4.51
N HIS A 372 4.69 -14.33 -3.48
CA HIS A 372 4.84 -15.25 -2.35
C HIS A 372 4.13 -16.58 -2.63
N LEU A 373 4.41 -17.58 -1.80
CA LEU A 373 3.75 -18.88 -1.88
C LEU A 373 2.50 -18.90 -1.01
N LEU A 374 1.39 -19.27 -1.63
CA LEU A 374 0.16 -19.61 -0.95
C LEU A 374 0.15 -21.10 -0.63
N ILE A 375 -0.10 -21.44 0.63
CA ILE A 375 -0.30 -22.81 1.07
C ILE A 375 -1.71 -22.98 1.61
N VAL A 376 -2.37 -24.03 1.15
CA VAL A 376 -3.74 -24.37 1.51
C VAL A 376 -3.74 -25.79 2.06
N GLY A 377 -4.11 -25.96 3.32
CA GLY A 377 -4.26 -27.30 3.92
C GLY A 377 -3.86 -27.37 5.39
N LYS A 378 -4.37 -28.41 6.05
CA LYS A 378 -4.22 -28.66 7.50
C LYS A 378 -2.91 -29.34 7.91
N SER A 379 -2.24 -30.01 6.98
CA SER A 379 -1.02 -30.78 7.23
C SER A 379 -0.12 -30.80 6.01
N SER A 380 1.17 -31.08 6.21
CA SER A 380 2.17 -31.26 5.15
C SER A 380 1.75 -32.21 4.03
N VAL A 381 0.97 -33.24 4.38
CA VAL A 381 0.63 -34.33 3.47
C VAL A 381 -0.52 -33.94 2.54
N ASN A 382 -1.39 -33.03 2.97
CA ASN A 382 -2.57 -32.59 2.21
C ASN A 382 -2.52 -31.09 1.87
N SER A 383 -1.36 -30.46 2.02
CA SER A 383 -1.17 -29.06 1.65
C SER A 383 -0.95 -28.92 0.16
N GLN A 384 -1.75 -28.08 -0.48
CA GLN A 384 -1.47 -27.59 -1.82
C GLN A 384 -0.66 -26.30 -1.72
N CYS A 385 0.22 -26.07 -2.69
CA CYS A 385 1.00 -24.85 -2.75
C CYS A 385 0.97 -24.27 -4.17
N ALA A 386 0.91 -22.95 -4.27
CA ALA A 386 0.98 -22.20 -5.52
C ALA A 386 1.56 -20.80 -5.31
N SER A 387 2.22 -20.23 -6.32
CA SER A 387 2.67 -18.85 -6.28
C SER A 387 1.50 -17.89 -6.48
N ILE A 388 1.48 -16.79 -5.75
CA ILE A 388 0.53 -15.68 -5.90
C ILE A 388 1.04 -14.79 -7.03
N GLU A 389 0.34 -14.80 -8.16
CA GLU A 389 0.78 -14.11 -9.37
C GLU A 389 -0.22 -13.06 -9.84
N SER A 390 0.31 -11.98 -10.42
CA SER A 390 -0.46 -11.00 -11.18
C SER A 390 -0.19 -11.18 -12.67
N GLY A 391 -1.24 -11.22 -13.50
CA GLY A 391 -1.10 -11.32 -14.96
C GLY A 391 -0.51 -10.06 -15.62
N ASN A 392 -0.28 -9.00 -14.83
CA ASN A 392 -0.06 -7.64 -15.29
C ASN A 392 1.31 -7.08 -14.86
N LEU A 393 2.35 -7.91 -14.82
CA LEU A 393 3.69 -7.51 -14.39
C LEU A 393 4.66 -7.33 -15.57
N ILE A 394 5.42 -6.23 -15.56
CA ILE A 394 6.64 -6.06 -16.35
C ILE A 394 7.77 -6.74 -15.59
N THR A 395 8.61 -7.48 -16.31
CA THR A 395 9.78 -8.14 -15.74
C THR A 395 11.05 -7.56 -16.35
N ALA A 396 12.00 -7.17 -15.50
CA ALA A 396 13.39 -6.96 -15.88
C ALA A 396 14.29 -7.96 -15.13
N MET A 397 15.46 -8.26 -15.70
CA MET A 397 16.35 -9.27 -15.17
C MET A 397 17.80 -8.82 -15.33
N ALA A 398 18.56 -8.87 -14.25
CA ALA A 398 20.02 -8.73 -14.26
C ALA A 398 20.65 -10.11 -14.11
N LYS A 399 21.53 -10.50 -15.05
CA LYS A 399 22.27 -11.76 -14.96
C LYS A 399 23.66 -11.50 -14.42
N PHE A 400 24.03 -12.28 -13.41
CA PHE A 400 25.35 -12.24 -12.79
C PHE A 400 26.19 -13.40 -13.31
N PHE A 401 27.43 -13.07 -13.66
CA PHE A 401 28.47 -14.01 -14.07
C PHE A 401 29.58 -13.97 -13.02
N TYR A 402 30.37 -15.05 -12.98
CA TYR A 402 31.47 -15.34 -12.06
C TYR A 402 32.06 -14.15 -11.25
N PRO A 403 32.28 -14.29 -9.93
CA PRO A 403 32.19 -15.53 -9.12
C PRO A 403 30.80 -15.80 -8.55
N ALA A 404 29.94 -14.79 -8.51
CA ALA A 404 28.52 -14.91 -8.19
C ALA A 404 27.74 -15.21 -9.48
N VAL A 405 26.99 -16.31 -9.51
CA VAL A 405 26.22 -16.73 -10.67
C VAL A 405 24.76 -16.82 -10.32
N GLY A 406 23.92 -16.24 -11.17
CA GLY A 406 22.48 -16.22 -10.96
C GLY A 406 21.81 -15.04 -11.62
N GLU A 407 20.59 -14.77 -11.18
CA GLU A 407 19.71 -13.79 -11.79
C GLU A 407 19.03 -12.96 -10.70
N VAL A 408 18.89 -11.65 -10.90
CA VAL A 408 18.04 -10.80 -10.06
C VAL A 408 16.86 -10.37 -10.90
N PHE A 409 15.66 -10.73 -10.46
CA PHE A 409 14.43 -10.37 -11.13
C PHE A 409 13.82 -9.12 -10.50
N PHE A 410 13.28 -8.26 -11.36
CA PHE A 410 12.56 -7.05 -11.00
C PHE A 410 11.15 -7.17 -11.58
N TYR A 411 10.13 -7.18 -10.74
CA TYR A 411 8.74 -7.23 -11.16
C TYR A 411 8.01 -5.95 -10.77
N GLN A 412 7.35 -5.30 -11.72
CA GLN A 412 6.58 -4.08 -11.49
C GLN A 412 5.20 -4.19 -12.16
N ASP A 413 4.15 -3.63 -11.57
CA ASP A 413 2.83 -3.58 -12.23
C ASP A 413 2.90 -2.69 -13.48
N HIS A 414 2.61 -3.27 -14.65
CA HIS A 414 2.66 -2.56 -15.93
C HIS A 414 1.68 -1.39 -16.01
N ARG A 415 0.64 -1.39 -15.17
CA ARG A 415 -0.41 -0.36 -15.13
C ARG A 415 0.06 0.91 -14.43
N SER A 416 1.09 0.82 -13.59
CA SER A 416 1.62 1.96 -12.86
C SER A 416 3.14 1.87 -12.71
N TRP A 417 3.82 2.78 -13.41
CA TRP A 417 5.26 2.99 -13.29
C TRP A 417 5.71 3.45 -11.90
N GLU A 418 4.79 3.95 -11.06
CA GLU A 418 5.07 4.26 -9.66
C GLU A 418 4.74 3.07 -8.73
N SER A 419 4.29 1.93 -9.25
CA SER A 419 4.05 0.76 -8.40
C SER A 419 5.36 0.25 -7.78
N VAL A 420 5.23 -0.42 -6.63
CA VAL A 420 6.35 -1.08 -5.96
C VAL A 420 6.98 -2.09 -6.92
N THR A 421 8.31 -2.13 -6.94
CA THR A 421 9.07 -3.12 -7.70
C THR A 421 9.53 -4.22 -6.75
N PHE A 422 9.11 -5.45 -7.02
CA PHE A 422 9.56 -6.62 -6.27
C PHE A 422 10.93 -7.05 -6.80
N ILE A 423 11.90 -7.22 -5.89
CA ILE A 423 13.27 -7.59 -6.23
C ILE A 423 13.55 -8.99 -5.69
N ILE A 424 13.77 -9.95 -6.59
CA ILE A 424 13.98 -11.35 -6.24
C ILE A 424 15.40 -11.77 -6.66
N PRO A 425 16.41 -11.64 -5.76
CA PRO A 425 17.76 -12.11 -6.03
C PRO A 425 17.93 -13.63 -5.93
N LYS A 426 18.17 -14.25 -7.09
CA LYS A 426 18.46 -15.67 -7.27
C LYS A 426 19.94 -15.89 -7.58
N ILE A 427 20.81 -15.56 -6.64
CA ILE A 427 22.26 -15.58 -6.82
C ILE A 427 22.89 -16.65 -5.92
N ARG A 428 23.88 -17.38 -6.46
CA ARG A 428 24.73 -18.30 -5.69
C ARG A 428 26.21 -18.01 -5.94
N HIS A 429 27.04 -18.22 -4.92
CA HIS A 429 28.48 -18.11 -5.06
C HIS A 429 29.02 -19.46 -5.55
N LEU A 430 29.86 -19.44 -6.60
CA LEU A 430 30.39 -20.69 -7.14
C LEU A 430 31.55 -21.27 -6.32
N PHE A 431 32.33 -20.44 -5.60
CA PHE A 431 33.50 -20.90 -4.86
C PHE A 431 33.79 -20.07 -3.61
N ASP A 432 34.37 -20.75 -2.61
CA ASP A 432 35.21 -20.22 -1.53
C ASP A 432 34.51 -19.88 -0.18
N LEU A 433 34.85 -20.69 0.84
CA LEU A 433 34.49 -20.52 2.26
C LEU A 433 35.17 -19.30 2.91
N THR A 434 36.05 -18.61 2.19
CA THR A 434 36.75 -17.41 2.69
C THR A 434 36.10 -16.09 2.27
N VAL A 435 35.10 -16.11 1.39
CA VAL A 435 34.35 -14.92 0.99
C VAL A 435 33.31 -14.60 2.07
N PRO A 436 33.14 -13.33 2.49
CA PRO A 436 32.14 -12.98 3.49
C PRO A 436 30.77 -13.50 3.07
N GLU A 437 30.02 -14.11 4.00
CA GLU A 437 28.65 -14.61 3.78
C GLU A 437 27.67 -13.54 3.26
N LYS A 438 28.10 -12.28 3.23
CA LYS A 438 27.36 -11.07 2.90
C LYS A 438 28.10 -10.31 1.80
N ALA A 439 27.40 -9.96 0.73
CA ALA A 439 27.89 -9.13 -0.35
C ALA A 439 27.11 -7.83 -0.48
N GLU A 440 27.84 -6.79 -0.82
CA GLU A 440 27.26 -5.53 -1.25
C GLU A 440 26.70 -5.68 -2.67
N TRP A 441 25.59 -5.00 -2.90
CA TRP A 441 24.88 -4.92 -4.15
C TRP A 441 24.28 -3.53 -4.35
N MET A 442 24.26 -3.11 -5.60
CA MET A 442 23.85 -1.77 -6.01
C MET A 442 23.48 -1.77 -7.50
N ILE A 443 22.68 -0.79 -7.91
CA ILE A 443 22.52 -0.41 -9.32
C ILE A 443 23.56 0.66 -9.63
N THR A 444 24.34 0.48 -10.69
CA THR A 444 25.37 1.43 -11.13
C THR A 444 24.85 2.32 -12.27
N GLU A 445 25.36 3.54 -12.39
CA GLU A 445 25.03 4.42 -13.55
C GLU A 445 25.52 3.84 -14.88
N ARG A 446 26.64 3.11 -14.84
CA ARG A 446 27.30 2.59 -16.03
C ARG A 446 26.59 1.34 -16.53
N ARG A 447 26.26 1.30 -17.83
CA ARG A 447 25.75 0.08 -18.47
C ARG A 447 26.89 -0.92 -18.63
N VAL A 448 26.64 -2.13 -18.15
CA VAL A 448 27.45 -3.31 -18.42
C VAL A 448 27.07 -3.78 -19.83
N GLY A 449 28.02 -3.74 -20.75
CA GLY A 449 27.87 -4.17 -22.14
C GLY A 449 28.15 -5.66 -22.33
N TRP A 450 28.24 -6.09 -23.60
CA TRP A 450 28.36 -7.52 -23.96
C TRP A 450 29.82 -7.98 -24.11
N SER A 451 30.77 -7.05 -24.20
CA SER A 451 32.19 -7.40 -24.31
C SER A 451 32.77 -7.79 -22.95
N GLN A 452 33.85 -8.56 -22.96
CA GLN A 452 34.48 -9.07 -21.74
C GLN A 452 35.02 -7.94 -20.84
N GLU A 453 35.48 -6.83 -21.44
CA GLU A 453 35.87 -5.61 -20.72
C GLU A 453 34.67 -4.86 -20.17
N GLU A 454 33.54 -4.84 -20.90
CA GLU A 454 32.32 -4.21 -20.40
C GLU A 454 31.63 -5.03 -19.30
N MET A 455 31.82 -6.36 -19.26
CA MET A 455 31.37 -7.25 -18.20
C MET A 455 32.23 -7.17 -16.94
N ALA A 456 33.43 -6.59 -17.01
CA ALA A 456 34.29 -6.43 -15.86
C ALA A 456 33.76 -5.30 -14.96
N CYS A 457 33.20 -5.67 -13.81
CA CYS A 457 32.79 -4.70 -12.78
C CYS A 457 34.05 -3.99 -12.24
N SER A 458 34.24 -2.70 -12.56
CA SER A 458 35.28 -1.89 -11.91
C SER A 458 34.82 -1.43 -10.54
N SER A 459 35.72 -1.32 -9.58
CA SER A 459 35.42 -0.75 -8.25
C SER A 459 35.01 0.73 -8.28
N ASP A 460 35.33 1.46 -9.35
CA ASP A 460 35.03 2.89 -9.52
C ASP A 460 33.68 3.14 -10.21
N THR A 461 32.64 2.38 -9.86
CA THR A 461 31.29 2.65 -10.39
C THR A 461 30.47 3.47 -9.42
N ASP A 462 30.04 4.65 -9.87
CA ASP A 462 29.08 5.47 -9.15
C ASP A 462 27.73 4.75 -9.06
N VAL A 463 27.18 4.75 -7.84
CA VAL A 463 25.81 4.29 -7.56
C VAL A 463 24.85 5.11 -8.40
N PHE A 464 23.85 4.45 -9.00
CA PHE A 464 22.80 5.13 -9.73
C PHE A 464 22.02 6.07 -8.82
N ASP A 465 22.25 7.37 -9.00
CA ASP A 465 21.71 8.43 -8.17
C ASP A 465 21.28 9.64 -9.02
N PRO A 466 20.13 9.53 -9.72
CA PRO A 466 19.64 10.62 -10.57
C PRO A 466 19.35 11.91 -9.80
N PHE A 467 19.24 11.85 -8.47
CA PHE A 467 18.97 12.99 -7.59
C PHE A 467 20.23 13.58 -6.95
N ARG A 468 21.40 12.94 -7.12
CA ARG A 468 22.69 13.36 -6.54
C ARG A 468 22.60 13.63 -5.04
N THR A 469 22.06 12.66 -4.35
CA THR A 469 21.78 12.66 -2.93
C THR A 469 23.05 12.85 -2.11
N PRO A 470 23.19 13.96 -1.36
CA PRO A 470 24.28 14.11 -0.41
C PRO A 470 24.23 13.01 0.66
N ILE A 471 25.36 12.33 0.88
CA ILE A 471 25.48 11.22 1.84
C ILE A 471 24.97 11.60 3.24
N GLN A 472 25.14 12.84 3.68
CA GLN A 472 24.64 13.30 4.99
C GLN A 472 23.10 13.23 5.16
N TYR A 473 22.35 13.14 4.07
CA TYR A 473 20.89 13.03 4.06
C TYR A 473 20.41 11.58 3.91
N CYS A 474 21.31 10.64 3.61
CA CYS A 474 21.07 9.19 3.63
C CYS A 474 21.03 8.68 5.09
N ARG A 475 20.00 9.08 5.83
CA ARG A 475 19.78 8.71 7.24
C ARG A 475 18.82 7.55 7.42
N ARG A 476 17.82 7.45 6.54
CA ARG A 476 16.88 6.32 6.52
C ARG A 476 17.02 5.63 5.17
N SER A 477 17.51 4.40 5.22
CA SER A 477 18.07 3.77 4.04
C SER A 477 17.06 3.58 2.93
N ALA A 478 15.87 3.07 3.28
CA ALA A 478 14.78 2.82 2.34
C ALA A 478 14.33 4.10 1.61
N GLU A 479 14.35 5.25 2.28
CA GLU A 479 13.65 6.45 1.81
C GLU A 479 14.59 7.53 1.28
N THR A 480 15.70 7.83 1.96
CA THR A 480 16.50 9.02 1.64
C THR A 480 17.87 8.73 1.02
N CYS A 481 18.29 7.46 0.98
CA CYS A 481 19.52 7.07 0.30
C CYS A 481 19.34 6.95 -1.22
N PRO A 482 20.44 7.05 -2.00
CA PRO A 482 20.41 6.92 -3.46
C PRO A 482 19.59 5.72 -3.92
N ILE A 483 18.80 5.88 -4.98
CA ILE A 483 17.87 4.83 -5.44
C ILE A 483 18.60 3.53 -5.80
N GLY A 484 19.83 3.62 -6.32
CA GLY A 484 20.66 2.47 -6.63
C GLY A 484 21.37 1.82 -5.44
N SER A 485 21.32 2.39 -4.23
CA SER A 485 22.04 1.89 -3.04
C SER A 485 21.28 0.74 -2.37
N PHE A 486 21.28 -0.42 -3.01
CA PHE A 486 20.48 -1.56 -2.56
C PHE A 486 20.96 -2.14 -1.24
N THR A 487 22.27 -2.22 -1.00
CA THR A 487 22.81 -2.73 0.27
C THR A 487 22.30 -1.95 1.47
N GLU A 488 22.31 -0.61 1.37
CA GLU A 488 21.81 0.24 2.45
C GLU A 488 20.30 0.04 2.62
N LYS A 489 19.55 0.04 1.52
CA LYS A 489 18.08 -0.07 1.52
C LYS A 489 17.55 -1.40 2.04
N PHE A 490 18.23 -2.47 1.67
CA PHE A 490 17.71 -3.83 1.69
C PHE A 490 18.60 -4.81 2.48
N GLY A 491 19.73 -4.32 2.99
CA GLY A 491 20.75 -5.16 3.60
C GLY A 491 21.62 -5.86 2.56
N HIS A 492 22.56 -6.66 3.05
CA HIS A 492 23.52 -7.37 2.19
C HIS A 492 22.87 -8.60 1.54
N LEU A 493 23.29 -8.92 0.32
CA LEU A 493 22.97 -10.21 -0.29
C LEU A 493 23.72 -11.31 0.45
N PHE A 494 23.02 -12.31 0.97
CA PHE A 494 23.68 -13.49 1.52
C PHE A 494 24.00 -14.48 0.40
N ILE A 495 25.29 -14.70 0.15
CA ILE A 495 25.73 -15.59 -0.94
C ILE A 495 26.21 -16.94 -0.38
N GLY A 496 25.33 -17.63 0.34
CA GLY A 496 25.59 -19.01 0.77
C GLY A 496 25.34 -20.01 -0.38
N SER A 497 25.97 -21.19 -0.33
CA SER A 497 25.94 -22.21 -1.39
C SER A 497 24.56 -22.80 -1.74
N HIS A 498 23.44 -22.28 -1.22
CA HIS A 498 22.08 -22.75 -1.51
C HIS A 498 20.93 -21.75 -1.22
N ASN A 499 21.14 -20.42 -1.27
CA ASN A 499 20.05 -19.49 -0.91
C ASN A 499 19.79 -18.40 -1.96
N GLU A 500 18.67 -18.51 -2.67
CA GLU A 500 17.97 -17.36 -3.27
C GLU A 500 17.33 -16.57 -2.12
N LEU A 501 17.57 -15.26 -2.06
CA LEU A 501 16.89 -14.36 -1.14
C LEU A 501 15.80 -13.61 -1.93
N THR A 502 14.71 -13.29 -1.26
CA THR A 502 13.75 -12.29 -1.74
C THR A 502 13.92 -11.12 -0.80
N VAL A 503 14.27 -9.93 -1.29
CA VAL A 503 14.27 -8.74 -0.44
C VAL A 503 12.98 -7.97 -0.70
N SER A 504 12.11 -7.96 0.31
CA SER A 504 10.88 -7.17 0.37
C SER A 504 11.17 -5.73 0.77
#